data_AF-A0A534QJU0-F1
#
_entry.id   AF-A0A534QJU0-F1
#
_cell.length_a   1.000
_cell.length_b   1.000
_cell.length_c   1.000
_cell.angle_alpha   90.00
_cell.angle_beta   90.00
_cell.angle_gamma   90.00
#
_symmetry.space_group_name_H-M   'P 1'
#
loop_
_entity.id
_entity.type
_entity.pdbx_description
1 polymer ?
#
loop_
_entity_poly.entity_id
_entity_poly.type
_entity_poly.pdbx_seq_one_letter_code
_entity_poly.pdbx_strand_id
1 'polypeptide(L)'
;MLSSVWSPRHAPTYDYALPVRRRRSASPGNAHHMRRPSAAGISPAVAVRREDGRLWLRQATDDYRFGRAALRGRFYAQACFVAQQVAEKAAKAVHYELAGRPVIGHSVRALLRRLNARARVTDELLVLGGQLDQYYVS
;
A
#
# COMPACT_ATOMS: atom_id res chain seq x y z
N MET A 1 10.27 -3.64 47.08
CA MET A 1 9.48 -3.19 45.92
C MET A 1 10.35 -3.26 44.68
N LEU A 2 10.07 -4.28 43.85
CA LEU A 2 10.36 -4.49 42.42
C LEU A 2 11.66 -3.92 41.81
N SER A 3 12.66 -4.79 41.69
CA SER A 3 13.59 -4.81 40.56
C SER A 3 13.22 -5.99 39.68
N SER A 4 12.84 -5.77 38.43
CA SER A 4 12.63 -6.85 37.45
C SER A 4 13.12 -6.40 36.09
N VAL A 5 14.34 -6.84 35.80
CA VAL A 5 15.09 -6.69 34.57
C VAL A 5 14.35 -7.40 33.44
N TRP A 6 14.11 -6.66 32.34
CA TRP A 6 13.62 -7.22 31.08
C TRP A 6 14.74 -8.08 30.44
N SER A 7 14.49 -9.37 30.30
CA SER A 7 15.36 -10.33 29.60
C SER A 7 14.75 -10.66 28.23
N PRO A 8 15.46 -10.45 27.09
CA PRO A 8 14.93 -10.78 25.78
C PRO A 8 15.25 -12.25 25.48
N ARG A 9 14.29 -13.15 25.72
CA ARG A 9 14.35 -14.51 25.18
C ARG A 9 13.32 -14.67 24.06
N HIS A 10 13.88 -14.91 22.86
CA HIS A 10 13.26 -15.53 21.68
C HIS A 10 12.64 -14.56 20.66
N ALA A 11 13.48 -14.01 19.79
CA ALA A 11 13.07 -13.56 18.47
C ALA A 11 13.08 -14.79 17.52
N PRO A 12 12.00 -15.09 16.79
CA PRO A 12 12.01 -16.19 15.83
C PRO A 12 12.83 -15.78 14.58
N THR A 13 13.80 -16.61 14.22
CA THR A 13 14.53 -16.52 12.95
C THR A 13 13.61 -16.97 11.83
N TYR A 14 13.22 -16.06 10.94
CA TYR A 14 12.51 -16.42 9.71
C TYR A 14 13.51 -16.93 8.67
N ASP A 15 13.44 -18.23 8.36
CA ASP A 15 14.19 -18.88 7.29
C ASP A 15 13.55 -18.56 5.92
N TYR A 16 14.28 -17.82 5.07
CA TYR A 16 13.85 -17.38 3.74
C TYR A 16 14.16 -18.39 2.63
N ALA A 17 14.02 -19.70 2.89
CA ALA A 17 14.20 -20.73 1.87
C ALA A 17 12.92 -20.88 1.00
N LEU A 18 12.91 -20.29 -0.20
CA LEU A 18 11.86 -20.53 -1.20
C LEU A 18 12.08 -21.87 -1.91
N PRO A 19 11.06 -22.73 -2.07
CA PRO A 19 11.22 -23.99 -2.80
C PRO A 19 11.26 -23.75 -4.32
N VAL A 20 12.34 -24.20 -4.96
CA VAL A 20 12.45 -24.29 -6.43
C VAL A 20 11.52 -25.39 -6.95
N ARG A 21 10.40 -25.01 -7.58
CA ARG A 21 9.51 -25.97 -8.26
C ARG A 21 10.16 -26.50 -9.54
N ARG A 22 10.45 -27.81 -9.56
CA ARG A 22 10.81 -28.56 -10.78
C ARG A 22 9.68 -28.49 -11.82
N ARG A 23 10.01 -28.17 -13.07
CA ARG A 23 9.11 -28.32 -14.23
C ARG A 23 8.86 -29.81 -14.50
N ARG A 24 7.59 -30.16 -14.75
CA ARG A 24 7.20 -31.43 -15.41
C ARG A 24 6.71 -31.13 -16.82
N SER A 25 7.09 -31.99 -17.75
CA SER A 25 6.91 -31.91 -19.19
C SER A 25 5.59 -32.56 -19.68
N ALA A 26 5.04 -31.94 -20.73
CA ALA A 26 4.25 -32.43 -21.89
C ALA A 26 2.78 -32.96 -21.80
N SER A 27 1.98 -32.42 -22.75
CA SER A 27 0.63 -32.66 -23.35
C SER A 27 0.27 -34.12 -23.77
N PRO A 28 -0.91 -34.46 -24.39
CA PRO A 28 -2.00 -33.66 -25.02
C PRO A 28 -3.47 -34.15 -24.78
N GLY A 29 -4.49 -33.42 -25.27
CA GLY A 29 -5.85 -33.96 -25.44
C GLY A 29 -7.00 -32.94 -25.58
N ASN A 30 -7.74 -33.01 -26.69
CA ASN A 30 -8.83 -32.13 -27.16
C ASN A 30 -10.11 -32.09 -26.28
N ALA A 31 -10.79 -30.93 -26.26
CA ALA A 31 -12.26 -30.83 -26.36
C ALA A 31 -12.69 -29.35 -26.55
N HIS A 32 -13.22 -29.02 -27.72
CA HIS A 32 -13.87 -27.73 -27.99
C HIS A 32 -15.24 -27.68 -27.30
N HIS A 33 -15.28 -27.17 -26.08
CA HIS A 33 -16.52 -26.85 -25.39
C HIS A 33 -16.78 -25.34 -25.56
N MET A 34 -17.83 -24.98 -26.32
CA MET A 34 -18.33 -23.61 -26.39
C MET A 34 -18.72 -23.14 -24.98
N ARG A 35 -17.87 -22.32 -24.36
CA ARG A 35 -18.16 -21.70 -23.07
C ARG A 35 -19.14 -20.55 -23.29
N ARG A 36 -20.30 -20.64 -22.64
CA ARG A 36 -21.20 -19.49 -22.41
C ARG A 36 -20.37 -18.34 -21.79
N PRO A 37 -20.58 -17.07 -22.17
CA PRO A 37 -19.85 -15.97 -21.57
C PRO A 37 -20.25 -15.88 -20.09
N SER A 38 -19.36 -16.36 -19.22
CA SER A 38 -19.47 -16.17 -17.78
C SER A 38 -19.17 -14.71 -17.46
N ALA A 39 -19.94 -14.15 -16.52
CA ALA A 39 -19.86 -12.76 -16.05
C ALA A 39 -18.56 -12.45 -15.26
N ALA A 40 -17.40 -12.77 -15.81
CA ALA A 40 -16.11 -12.73 -15.12
C ALA A 40 -15.05 -12.00 -15.95
N GLY A 41 -15.13 -10.67 -15.97
CA GLY A 41 -14.25 -9.79 -16.76
C GLY A 41 -13.06 -9.19 -16.01
N ILE A 42 -12.68 -9.70 -14.83
CA ILE A 42 -11.53 -9.17 -14.06
C ILE A 42 -10.47 -10.25 -13.92
N SER A 43 -9.28 -10.03 -14.48
CA SER A 43 -8.15 -10.96 -14.35
C SER A 43 -7.75 -11.14 -12.87
N PRO A 44 -7.37 -12.34 -12.41
CA PRO A 44 -6.96 -12.58 -11.01
C PRO A 44 -5.85 -11.64 -10.52
N ALA A 45 -4.90 -11.30 -11.39
CA ALA A 45 -3.83 -10.36 -11.08
C ALA A 45 -4.29 -8.90 -10.86
N VAL A 46 -5.48 -8.53 -11.36
CA VAL A 46 -6.10 -7.22 -11.09
C VAL A 46 -6.84 -7.27 -9.75
N ALA A 47 -7.52 -8.37 -9.44
CA ALA A 47 -8.19 -8.56 -8.15
C ALA A 47 -7.20 -8.54 -6.96
N VAL A 48 -6.07 -9.25 -7.07
CA VAL A 48 -4.99 -9.22 -6.05
C VAL A 48 -4.46 -7.79 -5.84
N ARG A 49 -4.32 -7.01 -6.91
CA ARG A 49 -3.80 -5.63 -6.79
C ARG A 49 -4.81 -4.65 -6.21
N ARG A 50 -6.11 -4.93 -6.32
CA ARG A 50 -7.14 -4.19 -5.55
C ARG A 50 -7.10 -4.53 -4.07
N GLU A 51 -6.81 -5.79 -3.71
CA GLU A 51 -6.60 -6.19 -2.32
C GLU A 51 -5.40 -5.47 -1.69
N ASP A 52 -4.29 -5.32 -2.44
CA ASP A 52 -3.16 -4.47 -2.04
C ASP A 52 -3.62 -3.03 -1.77
N GLY A 53 -4.43 -2.45 -2.65
CA GLY A 53 -4.98 -1.10 -2.45
C GLY A 53 -5.74 -0.95 -1.13
N ARG A 54 -6.54 -1.95 -0.76
CA ARG A 54 -7.26 -1.97 0.53
C ARG A 54 -6.30 -2.08 1.71
N LEU A 55 -5.21 -2.84 1.59
CA LEU A 55 -4.15 -2.90 2.62
C LEU A 55 -3.49 -1.54 2.82
N TRP A 56 -3.13 -0.86 1.73
CA TRP A 56 -2.56 0.50 1.78
C TRP A 56 -3.51 1.50 2.44
N LEU A 57 -4.80 1.46 2.13
CA LEU A 57 -5.79 2.34 2.73
C LEU A 57 -6.02 2.05 4.22
N ARG A 58 -6.02 0.77 4.61
CA ARG A 58 -6.07 0.38 6.03
C ARG A 58 -4.89 0.96 6.79
N GLN A 59 -3.67 0.79 6.27
CA GLN A 59 -2.48 1.34 6.92
C GLN A 59 -2.53 2.88 6.99
N ALA A 60 -2.98 3.57 5.94
CA ALA A 60 -3.17 5.02 5.98
C ALA A 60 -4.18 5.45 7.07
N THR A 61 -5.22 4.67 7.29
CA THR A 61 -6.23 4.92 8.31
C THR A 61 -5.67 4.76 9.72
N ASP A 62 -4.86 3.73 9.95
CA ASP A 62 -4.21 3.51 11.26
C ASP A 62 -3.14 4.56 11.54
N ASP A 63 -2.35 4.93 10.52
CA ASP A 63 -1.41 6.05 10.61
C ASP A 63 -2.12 7.37 10.93
N TYR A 64 -3.30 7.61 10.36
CA TYR A 64 -4.08 8.81 10.68
C TYR A 64 -4.50 8.84 12.15
N ARG A 65 -4.94 7.70 12.70
CA ARG A 65 -5.26 7.56 14.13
C ARG A 65 -4.04 7.85 15.00
N PHE A 66 -2.87 7.32 14.60
CA PHE A 66 -1.60 7.58 15.28
C PHE A 66 -1.19 9.06 15.20
N GLY A 67 -1.27 9.68 14.03
CA GLY A 67 -0.97 11.11 13.84
C GLY A 67 -1.86 12.01 14.68
N ARG A 68 -3.16 11.66 14.82
CA ARG A 68 -4.08 12.36 15.73
C ARG A 68 -3.68 12.20 17.20
N ALA A 69 -3.18 11.04 17.61
CA ALA A 69 -2.66 10.84 18.96
C ALA A 69 -1.37 11.64 19.19
N ALA A 70 -0.44 11.63 18.22
CA ALA A 70 0.78 12.44 18.27
C ALA A 70 0.48 13.94 18.40
N LEU A 71 -0.49 14.44 17.62
CA LEU A 71 -0.94 15.82 17.69
C LEU A 71 -1.50 16.17 19.08
N ARG A 72 -2.36 15.32 19.66
CA ARG A 72 -2.88 15.51 21.03
C ARG A 72 -1.77 15.48 22.08
N GLY A 73 -0.77 14.64 21.88
CA GLY A 73 0.44 14.56 22.70
C GLY A 73 1.43 15.70 22.46
N ARG A 74 1.12 16.66 21.59
CA ARG A 74 1.98 17.80 21.22
C ARG A 74 3.32 17.39 20.59
N PHE A 75 3.38 16.17 20.04
CA PHE A 75 4.51 15.68 19.24
C PHE A 75 4.39 16.19 17.80
N TYR A 76 4.56 17.50 17.61
CA TYR A 76 4.22 18.19 16.35
C TYR A 76 5.05 17.69 15.16
N ALA A 77 6.36 17.48 15.32
CA ALA A 77 7.22 16.98 14.25
C ALA A 77 6.77 15.58 13.78
N GLN A 78 6.47 14.69 14.73
CA GLN A 78 5.96 13.34 14.45
C GLN A 78 4.57 13.40 13.81
N ALA A 79 3.69 14.29 14.27
CA ALA A 79 2.37 14.48 13.66
C ALA A 79 2.48 14.94 12.19
N CYS A 80 3.41 15.85 11.88
CA CYS A 80 3.68 16.31 10.52
C CYS A 80 4.25 15.18 9.64
N PHE A 81 5.25 14.44 10.12
CA PHE A 81 5.81 13.29 9.41
C PHE A 81 4.74 12.24 9.12
N VAL A 82 3.94 11.88 10.11
CA VAL A 82 2.85 10.91 9.95
C VAL A 82 1.78 11.42 8.98
N ALA A 83 1.46 12.72 8.99
CA ALA A 83 0.52 13.28 8.03
C ALA A 83 0.99 13.12 6.56
N GLN A 84 2.29 13.30 6.31
CA GLN A 84 2.87 13.00 4.99
C GLN A 84 2.73 11.51 4.65
N GLN A 85 3.06 10.60 5.58
CA GLN A 85 2.96 9.17 5.34
C GLN A 85 1.52 8.69 5.09
N VAL A 86 0.53 9.26 5.80
CA VAL A 86 -0.90 9.00 5.58
C VAL A 86 -1.28 9.36 4.15
N ALA A 87 -0.91 10.55 3.69
CA ALA A 87 -1.24 11.02 2.34
C ALA A 87 -0.54 10.18 1.26
N GLU A 88 0.72 9.80 1.47
CA GLU A 88 1.47 8.91 0.56
C GLU A 88 0.77 7.55 0.42
N LYS A 89 0.43 6.93 1.54
CA LYS A 89 -0.23 5.61 1.57
C LYS A 89 -1.62 5.65 0.96
N ALA A 90 -2.40 6.69 1.25
CA ALA A 90 -3.72 6.89 0.66
C ALA A 90 -3.65 7.08 -0.86
N ALA A 91 -2.70 7.90 -1.36
CA ALA A 91 -2.51 8.08 -2.79
C ALA A 91 -2.10 6.77 -3.49
N LYS A 92 -1.21 5.98 -2.87
CA LYS A 92 -0.83 4.65 -3.37
C LYS A 92 -2.01 3.70 -3.41
N ALA A 93 -2.87 3.68 -2.39
CA ALA A 93 -4.08 2.86 -2.39
C ALA A 93 -4.98 3.13 -3.60
N VAL A 94 -5.15 4.40 -3.98
CA VAL A 94 -5.94 4.78 -5.17
C VAL A 94 -5.26 4.31 -6.47
N HIS A 95 -3.93 4.40 -6.56
CA HIS A 95 -3.20 3.85 -7.73
C HIS A 95 -3.40 2.35 -7.87
N TYR A 96 -3.35 1.60 -6.77
CA TYR A 96 -3.64 0.16 -6.77
C TYR A 96 -5.07 -0.13 -7.24
N GLU A 97 -6.06 0.62 -6.75
CA GLU A 97 -7.46 0.42 -7.10
C GLU A 97 -7.78 0.77 -8.57
N LEU A 98 -7.21 1.87 -9.09
CA LEU A 98 -7.52 2.38 -10.43
C LEU A 98 -6.62 1.82 -11.53
N ALA A 99 -5.33 1.59 -11.25
CA ALA A 99 -4.35 1.20 -12.25
C ALA A 99 -3.88 -0.25 -12.11
N GLY A 100 -4.13 -0.90 -10.96
CA GLY A 100 -3.64 -2.25 -10.69
C GLY A 100 -2.12 -2.35 -10.85
N ARG A 101 -1.37 -1.31 -10.47
CA ARG A 101 0.10 -1.27 -10.55
C ARG A 101 0.68 -0.60 -9.30
N PRO A 102 1.78 -1.16 -8.73
CA PRO A 102 2.54 -0.46 -7.70
C PRO A 102 3.08 0.85 -8.26
N VAL A 103 3.14 1.88 -7.41
CA VAL A 103 3.78 3.16 -7.75
C VAL A 103 4.94 3.42 -6.83
N ILE A 104 6.08 3.74 -7.44
CA ILE A 104 7.33 4.06 -6.75
C ILE A 104 7.40 5.58 -6.54
N GLY A 105 7.87 5.97 -5.35
CA GLY A 105 8.08 7.35 -4.94
C GLY A 105 7.41 7.69 -3.61
N HIS A 106 7.90 8.76 -3.00
CA HIS A 106 7.45 9.28 -1.70
C HIS A 106 6.73 10.63 -1.81
N SER A 107 6.94 11.39 -2.91
CA SER A 107 6.24 12.66 -3.10
C SER A 107 4.74 12.43 -3.31
N VAL A 108 3.95 12.93 -2.36
CA VAL A 108 2.49 12.96 -2.39
C VAL A 108 2.00 13.76 -3.59
N ARG A 109 2.60 14.94 -3.85
CA ARG A 109 2.24 15.75 -5.02
C ARG A 109 2.46 15.00 -6.33
N ALA A 110 3.59 14.30 -6.46
CA ALA A 110 3.88 13.51 -7.65
C ALA A 110 2.92 12.33 -7.81
N LEU A 111 2.58 11.63 -6.72
CA LEU A 111 1.61 10.55 -6.70
C LEU A 111 0.22 11.04 -7.11
N LEU A 112 -0.25 12.15 -6.53
CA LEU A 112 -1.52 12.78 -6.85
C LEU A 112 -1.58 13.25 -8.31
N ARG A 113 -0.53 13.91 -8.80
CA ARG A 113 -0.47 14.36 -10.21
C ARG A 113 -0.56 13.19 -11.19
N ARG A 114 0.03 12.04 -10.88
CA ARG A 114 -0.07 10.83 -11.72
C ARG A 114 -1.50 10.27 -11.76
N LEU A 115 -2.33 10.50 -10.74
CA LEU A 115 -3.73 10.07 -10.72
C LEU A 115 -4.60 10.85 -11.70
N ASN A 116 -4.24 12.07 -12.10
CA ASN A 116 -5.00 12.87 -13.08
C ASN A 116 -5.23 12.17 -14.43
N ALA A 117 -4.42 11.18 -14.78
CA ALA A 117 -4.65 10.35 -15.95
C ALA A 117 -5.90 9.45 -15.85
N ARG A 118 -6.48 9.28 -14.66
CA ARG A 118 -7.54 8.28 -14.35
C ARG A 118 -8.63 8.78 -13.42
N ALA A 119 -8.35 9.81 -12.61
CA ALA A 119 -9.31 10.42 -11.69
C ALA A 119 -9.02 11.92 -11.56
N ARG A 120 -10.07 12.73 -11.41
CA ARG A 120 -9.89 14.17 -11.22
C ARG A 120 -9.28 14.46 -9.84
N VAL A 121 -8.04 14.96 -9.84
CA VAL A 121 -7.37 15.52 -8.67
C VAL A 121 -7.36 17.04 -8.81
N THR A 122 -7.83 17.74 -7.78
CA THR A 122 -7.89 19.20 -7.76
C THR A 122 -6.51 19.81 -7.56
N ASP A 123 -6.34 21.05 -8.01
CA ASP A 123 -5.10 21.81 -7.78
C ASP A 123 -4.84 22.03 -6.28
N GLU A 124 -5.90 22.19 -5.48
CA GLU A 124 -5.81 22.26 -4.02
C GLU A 124 -5.14 21.01 -3.43
N LEU A 125 -5.53 19.81 -3.86
CA LEU A 125 -4.90 18.57 -3.40
C LEU A 125 -3.42 18.50 -3.82
N LEU A 126 -3.07 19.01 -5.00
CA LEU A 126 -1.68 19.08 -5.44
C LEU A 126 -0.84 20.05 -4.59
N VAL A 127 -1.42 21.18 -4.19
CA VAL A 127 -0.79 22.15 -3.28
C VAL A 127 -0.59 21.54 -1.90
N LEU A 128 -1.65 20.97 -1.30
CA LEU A 128 -1.59 20.30 0.01
C LEU A 128 -0.58 19.15 0.01
N GLY A 129 -0.56 18.34 -1.05
CA GLY A 129 0.44 17.27 -1.22
C GLY A 129 1.87 17.81 -1.26
N GLY A 130 2.09 18.95 -1.92
CA GLY A 130 3.41 19.59 -1.96
C GLY A 130 3.84 20.21 -0.63
N GLN A 131 2.90 20.66 0.20
CA GLN A 131 3.18 21.09 1.56
C GLN A 131 3.59 19.91 2.44
N LEU A 132 2.88 18.79 2.35
CA LEU A 132 3.19 17.57 3.09
C LEU A 132 4.57 16.99 2.72
N ASP A 133 4.99 17.12 1.46
CA ASP A 133 6.29 16.64 0.99
C ASP A 133 7.48 17.28 1.74
N GLN A 134 7.29 18.43 2.40
CA GLN A 134 8.33 19.09 3.22
C GLN A 134 8.60 18.35 4.54
N TYR A 135 7.71 17.47 4.97
CA TYR A 135 7.82 16.72 6.22
C TYR A 135 8.31 15.29 6.04
N TYR A 136 8.66 14.91 4.80
CA TYR A 136 9.37 13.68 4.55
C TYR A 136 10.85 13.84 4.94
N VAL A 137 11.38 12.88 5.69
CA VAL A 137 12.80 12.83 6.05
C VAL A 137 13.34 11.47 5.63
N SER A 138 14.42 11.49 4.84
CA SER A 138 15.15 10.33 4.32
C SER A 138 16.22 9.84 5.30
#